data_AF-A0ABD7XWL4-F1
#
_entry.id   AF-A0ABD7XWL4-F1
#
_cell.length_a   1.000
_cell.length_b   1.000
_cell.length_c   1.000
_cell.angle_alpha   90.00
_cell.angle_beta   90.00
_cell.angle_gamma   90.00
#
_symmetry.space_group_name_H-M   'P 1'
#
loop_
_entity.id
_entity.type
_entity.pdbx_description
1 polymer ?
#
loop_
_entity_poly.entity_id
_entity_poly.type
_entity_poly.pdbx_seq_one_letter_code
_entity_poly.pdbx_strand_id
1 'polypeptide(L)'
;MLYLLDTGRMAYKFGKWRGTLYLAATAVPFAIANFIAKVFSILPSQPQPPIAYQWMEIGFHAVALLLWGYGCYRLYRDHVHHDYYPEAHHYQREGW
;
A
#
# COMPACT_ATOMS: atom_id res chain seq x y z
N MET A 1 6.10 3.50 14.86
CA MET A 1 6.00 3.97 13.46
C MET A 1 5.21 2.97 12.63
N LEU A 2 4.39 3.44 11.68
CA LEU A 2 3.72 2.58 10.71
C LEU A 2 4.78 1.77 9.96
N TYR A 3 4.69 0.45 9.96
CA TYR A 3 5.74 -0.45 9.46
C TYR A 3 6.10 -0.19 7.99
N LEU A 4 5.14 0.24 7.17
CA LEU A 4 5.32 0.60 5.76
C LEU A 4 6.06 1.94 5.54
N LEU A 5 6.23 2.75 6.58
CA LEU A 5 6.98 4.00 6.52
C LEU A 5 8.44 3.82 6.97
N ASP A 6 8.74 2.73 7.67
CA ASP A 6 10.07 2.40 8.15
C ASP A 6 10.85 1.60 7.08
N THR A 7 11.29 2.32 6.05
CA THR A 7 11.88 1.73 4.84
C THR A 7 13.23 1.09 5.12
N GLY A 8 13.98 1.62 6.08
CA GLY A 8 15.23 1.06 6.59
C GLY A 8 15.03 -0.29 7.26
N ARG A 9 14.05 -0.40 8.19
CA ARG A 9 13.72 -1.68 8.82
C ARG A 9 13.23 -2.72 7.83
N MET A 10 12.44 -2.30 6.84
CA MET A 10 11.98 -3.21 5.79
C MET A 10 13.12 -3.65 4.88
N ALA A 11 14.05 -2.76 4.54
CA ALA A 11 15.26 -3.12 3.80
C ALA A 11 16.10 -4.13 4.58
N TYR A 12 16.28 -3.91 5.88
CA TYR A 12 17.05 -4.82 6.73
C TYR A 12 16.40 -6.20 6.83
N LYS A 13 15.08 -6.28 7.00
CA LYS A 13 14.37 -7.56 7.19
C LYS A 13 14.04 -8.31 5.90
N PHE A 14 13.67 -7.61 4.84
CA PHE A 14 13.16 -8.21 3.60
C PHE A 14 14.07 -7.96 2.39
N GLY A 15 15.10 -7.14 2.54
CA GLY A 15 16.05 -6.82 1.48
C GLY A 15 15.35 -6.34 0.23
N LYS A 16 15.71 -6.96 -0.89
CA LYS A 16 15.17 -6.67 -2.23
C LYS A 16 13.67 -6.91 -2.40
N TRP A 17 13.03 -7.63 -1.46
CA TRP A 17 11.62 -7.98 -1.54
C TRP A 17 10.72 -7.03 -0.74
N ARG A 18 11.26 -5.99 -0.08
CA ARG A 18 10.43 -5.04 0.68
C ARG A 18 9.29 -4.41 -0.13
N GLY A 19 9.48 -4.25 -1.45
CA GLY A 19 8.43 -3.75 -2.33
C GLY A 19 7.18 -4.65 -2.39
N THR A 20 7.29 -5.95 -2.13
CA THR A 20 6.12 -6.87 -2.05
C THR A 20 5.20 -6.54 -0.88
N LEU A 21 5.70 -5.92 0.18
CA LEU A 21 4.88 -5.50 1.32
C LEU A 21 3.92 -4.38 0.92
N TYR A 22 4.35 -3.46 0.07
CA TYR A 22 3.48 -2.44 -0.49
C TYR A 22 2.43 -3.05 -1.41
N LEU A 23 2.81 -4.05 -2.22
CA LEU A 23 1.86 -4.80 -3.04
C LEU A 23 0.83 -5.54 -2.18
N ALA A 24 1.25 -6.21 -1.11
CA ALA A 24 0.34 -6.87 -0.17
C ALA A 24 -0.57 -5.84 0.54
N ALA A 25 -0.03 -4.67 0.88
CA ALA A 25 -0.79 -3.61 1.51
C ALA A 25 -1.90 -3.04 0.60
N THR A 26 -1.82 -3.19 -0.73
CA THR A 26 -2.92 -2.80 -1.65
C THR A 26 -4.22 -3.54 -1.37
N ALA A 27 -4.17 -4.74 -0.77
CA ALA A 27 -5.35 -5.51 -0.42
C ALA A 27 -6.24 -4.78 0.59
N VAL A 28 -5.66 -3.94 1.46
CA VAL A 28 -6.40 -3.20 2.49
C VAL A 28 -7.36 -2.16 1.89
N PRO A 29 -6.91 -1.17 1.10
CA PRO A 29 -7.83 -0.21 0.47
C PRO A 29 -8.82 -0.90 -0.47
N PHE A 30 -8.44 -1.96 -1.19
CA PHE A 30 -9.40 -2.73 -2.00
C PHE A 30 -10.46 -3.44 -1.16
N ALA A 31 -10.08 -4.05 -0.04
CA ALA A 31 -11.02 -4.68 0.87
C ALA A 31 -12.00 -3.67 1.46
N ILE A 32 -11.52 -2.47 1.82
CA ILE A 32 -12.36 -1.38 2.32
C ILE A 32 -13.32 -0.89 1.23
N ALA A 33 -12.84 -0.66 0.00
CA ALA A 33 -13.67 -0.27 -1.13
C ALA A 33 -14.79 -1.29 -1.40
N ASN A 34 -14.44 -2.59 -1.45
CA ASN A 34 -15.40 -3.68 -1.63
C ASN A 34 -16.40 -3.79 -0.47
N PHE A 35 -15.94 -3.58 0.77
CA PHE A 35 -16.81 -3.60 1.94
C PHE A 35 -17.84 -2.47 1.87
N ILE A 36 -17.41 -1.24 1.57
CA ILE A 36 -18.29 -0.09 1.37
C ILE A 36 -19.33 -0.40 0.29
N ALA A 37 -18.88 -0.86 -0.89
CA ALA A 37 -19.77 -1.21 -2.00
C ALA A 37 -20.83 -2.25 -1.60
N LYS A 38 -20.44 -3.31 -0.88
CA LYS A 38 -21.37 -4.36 -0.42
C LYS A 38 -22.36 -3.88 0.64
N VAL A 39 -21.92 -3.07 1.60
CA VAL A 39 -22.82 -2.53 2.63
C VAL A 39 -23.92 -1.69 1.99
N PHE A 40 -23.57 -0.86 1.01
CA PHE A 40 -24.55 -0.01 0.31
C PHE A 40 -25.42 -0.76 -0.68
N SER A 41 -24.96 -1.88 -1.25
CA SER A 41 -25.82 -2.69 -2.12
C SER A 41 -26.94 -3.42 -1.39
N ILE A 42 -26.82 -3.60 -0.06
CA ILE A 42 -27.79 -4.35 0.76
C ILE A 42 -28.76 -3.40 1.48
N LEU A 43 -28.41 -2.12 1.63
CA LEU A 43 -29.24 -1.13 2.33
C LEU A 43 -30.52 -0.82 1.54
N PRO A 44 -31.71 -1.17 2.09
CA PRO A 44 -32.98 -0.99 1.39
C PRO A 44 -33.47 0.45 1.58
N SER A 45 -32.92 1.42 0.87
CA SER A 45 -33.48 2.80 0.89
C SER A 45 -33.01 3.76 -0.20
N GLN A 46 -32.02 3.45 -1.04
CA GLN A 46 -31.57 4.40 -2.07
C GLN A 46 -31.34 3.74 -3.44
N PRO A 47 -32.02 4.20 -4.52
CA PRO A 47 -31.81 3.67 -5.87
C PRO A 47 -30.44 4.03 -6.46
N GLN A 48 -29.72 4.97 -5.87
CA GLN A 48 -28.34 5.32 -6.20
C GLN A 48 -27.52 5.55 -4.92
N PRO A 49 -26.30 5.03 -4.82
CA PRO A 49 -25.40 5.35 -3.72
C PRO A 49 -25.08 6.85 -3.73
N PRO A 50 -25.08 7.53 -2.56
CA PRO A 50 -24.69 8.93 -2.46
C PRO A 50 -23.35 9.20 -3.15
N ILE A 51 -23.26 10.32 -3.86
CA ILE A 51 -22.07 10.77 -4.60
C ILE A 51 -20.81 10.71 -3.72
N ALA A 52 -20.95 11.03 -2.43
CA ALA A 52 -19.85 10.93 -1.46
C ALA A 52 -19.22 9.52 -1.39
N TYR A 53 -20.01 8.44 -1.49
CA TYR A 53 -19.49 7.08 -1.46
C TYR A 53 -18.76 6.69 -2.73
N GLN A 54 -19.23 7.16 -3.89
CA GLN A 54 -18.49 6.97 -5.15
C GLN A 54 -17.12 7.63 -5.06
N TRP A 55 -17.03 8.84 -4.49
CA TRP A 55 -15.74 9.51 -4.26
C TRP A 55 -14.86 8.78 -3.24
N MET A 56 -15.44 8.21 -2.18
CA MET A 56 -14.70 7.38 -1.22
C MET A 56 -14.13 6.13 -1.90
N GLU A 57 -14.95 5.41 -2.68
CA GLU A 57 -14.53 4.23 -3.43
C GLU A 57 -13.40 4.55 -4.41
N ILE A 58 -13.54 5.62 -5.20
CA ILE A 58 -12.50 6.12 -6.10
C ILE A 58 -11.23 6.47 -5.31
N GLY A 59 -11.37 7.12 -4.15
CA GLY A 59 -10.26 7.47 -3.27
C GLY A 59 -9.48 6.24 -2.80
N PHE A 60 -10.17 5.18 -2.36
CA PHE A 60 -9.53 3.94 -1.96
C PHE A 60 -8.86 3.22 -3.13
N HIS A 61 -9.49 3.18 -4.31
CA HIS A 61 -8.85 2.64 -5.52
C HIS A 61 -7.60 3.42 -5.91
N ALA A 62 -7.63 4.76 -5.82
CA ALA A 62 -6.47 5.60 -6.11
C ALA A 62 -5.32 5.33 -5.13
N VAL A 63 -5.61 5.20 -3.82
CA VAL A 63 -4.60 4.82 -2.81
C VAL A 63 -4.03 3.43 -3.09
N ALA A 64 -4.88 2.47 -3.49
CA ALA A 64 -4.44 1.13 -3.85
C ALA A 64 -3.48 1.15 -5.06
N LEU A 65 -3.81 1.93 -6.10
CA LEU A 65 -2.95 2.10 -7.28
C LEU A 65 -1.62 2.79 -6.93
N LEU A 66 -1.62 3.78 -6.05
CA LEU A 66 -0.40 4.44 -5.58
C LEU A 66 0.50 3.47 -4.81
N LEU A 67 -0.06 2.68 -3.89
CA LEU A 67 0.69 1.64 -3.17
C LEU A 67 1.23 0.57 -4.12
N TRP A 68 0.43 0.17 -5.11
CA TRP A 68 0.82 -0.81 -6.11
C TRP A 68 1.97 -0.31 -6.97
N GLY A 69 1.82 0.89 -7.54
CA GLY A 69 2.86 1.53 -8.36
C GLY A 69 4.15 1.78 -7.57
N TYR A 70 4.03 2.25 -6.33
CA TYR A 70 5.18 2.44 -5.45
C TYR A 70 5.88 1.12 -5.10
N GLY A 71 5.12 0.06 -4.84
CA GLY A 71 5.65 -1.29 -4.61
C GLY A 71 6.41 -1.83 -5.81
N CYS A 72 5.85 -1.71 -7.01
CA CYS A 72 6.51 -2.07 -8.26
C CYS A 72 7.79 -1.26 -8.51
N TYR A 73 7.74 0.05 -8.30
CA TYR A 73 8.89 0.94 -8.42
C TYR A 73 10.02 0.55 -7.46
N ARG A 74 9.70 0.30 -6.18
CA ARG A 74 10.65 -0.18 -5.17
C ARG A 74 11.24 -1.54 -5.56
N LEU A 75 10.41 -2.50 -5.97
CA LEU A 75 10.88 -3.81 -6.42
C LEU A 75 11.88 -3.69 -7.58
N TYR A 76 11.56 -2.86 -8.57
CA TYR A 76 12.43 -2.59 -9.70
C TYR A 76 13.77 -2.00 -9.24
N ARG A 77 13.74 -0.93 -8.44
CA ARG A 77 14.96 -0.28 -7.96
C ARG A 77 15.81 -1.19 -7.08
N ASP A 78 15.18 -1.96 -6.21
CA ASP A 78 15.91 -2.88 -5.34
C ASP A 78 16.51 -4.08 -6.10
N HIS A 79 15.86 -4.52 -7.19
CA HIS A 79 16.38 -5.58 -8.05
C HIS A 79 17.49 -5.09 -8.98
N VAL A 80 17.35 -3.90 -9.56
CA VAL A 80 18.26 -3.37 -10.60
C VAL A 80 19.39 -2.54 -10.01
N HIS A 81 19.11 -1.69 -9.02
CA HIS A 81 20.06 -0.75 -8.43
C HIS A 81 20.53 -1.15 -7.02
N HIS A 82 19.93 -2.20 -6.44
CA HIS A 82 20.26 -2.69 -5.10
C HIS A 82 20.15 -1.62 -3.99
N ASP A 83 19.21 -0.68 -4.15
CA ASP A 83 19.00 0.44 -3.22
C ASP A 83 18.60 0.00 -1.79
N TYR A 84 18.20 -1.26 -1.59
CA TYR A 84 17.95 -1.81 -0.27
C TYR A 84 19.23 -1.92 0.59
N TYR A 85 20.43 -2.07 0.00
CA TYR A 85 21.68 -2.17 0.78
C TYR A 85 22.01 -0.93 1.60
N PRO A 86 22.10 0.29 1.01
CA PRO A 86 22.42 1.48 1.78
C PRO A 86 21.37 1.76 2.86
N GLU A 87 20.09 1.52 2.59
CA GLU A 87 19.01 1.70 3.57
C GLU A 87 19.08 0.67 4.70
N ALA A 88 19.38 -0.60 4.39
CA ALA A 88 19.58 -1.64 5.42
C ALA A 88 20.81 -1.36 6.29
N HIS A 89 21.91 -0.89 5.68
CA HIS A 89 23.13 -0.54 6.40
C HIS A 89 22.94 0.69 7.30
N HIS A 90 22.24 1.72 6.82
CA HIS A 90 21.91 2.88 7.63
C HIS A 90 21.05 2.47 8.82
N TYR A 91 19.99 1.68 8.60
CA TYR A 91 19.15 1.17 9.67
C TYR A 91 19.92 0.33 10.70
N GLN A 92 20.87 -0.50 10.26
CA GLN A 92 21.69 -1.30 11.17
C GLN A 92 22.61 -0.43 12.04
N ARG A 93 23.10 0.69 11.51
CA ARG A 93 24.01 1.60 12.21
C ARG A 93 23.29 2.59 13.11
N GLU A 94 22.16 3.12 12.66
CA GLU A 94 21.50 4.27 13.26
C GLU A 94 20.16 3.90 13.92
N GLY A 95 19.60 2.73 13.59
CA GLY A 95 18.37 2.19 14.19
C GLY A 95 17.07 2.75 13.61
N TRP A 96 17.15 3.72 12.69
CA TRP A 96 16.06 4.35 11.95
C TRP A 96 16.52 4.75 10.55
#